data_AF-A0A7C6DU52-F1
#
_entry.id   AF-A0A7C6DU52-F1
#
_cell.length_a   1.000
_cell.length_b   1.000
_cell.length_c   1.000
_cell.angle_alpha   90.00
_cell.angle_beta   90.00
_cell.angle_gamma   90.00
#
_symmetry.space_group_name_H-M   'P 1'
#
loop_
_entity.id
_entity.type
_entity.pdbx_description
1 polymer ?
#
loop_
_entity_poly.entity_id
_entity_poly.type
_entity_poly.pdbx_seq_one_letter_code
_entity_poly.pdbx_strand_id
1 'polypeptide(L)'
;MKKLNTVSRIFNIILFLILILLVFYFHNNSEKSNNTSLTNKSLNQLTNLTDKDKVKLIKVIDGDTIEVEKLENNYKIFKVRLIGIDTPESYKNRKLQRDIKKEQ
;
A
#
# COMPACT_ATOMS: atom_id res chain seq x y z
N MET A 1 -23.20 -54.81 -22.77
CA MET A 1 -22.17 -53.90 -22.20
C MET A 1 -21.07 -53.72 -23.25
N LYS A 2 -20.88 -52.51 -23.79
CA LYS A 2 -19.82 -52.26 -24.79
C LYS A 2 -18.46 -52.39 -24.11
N LYS A 3 -17.61 -53.29 -24.60
CA LYS A 3 -16.26 -53.51 -24.08
C LYS A 3 -15.44 -52.25 -24.40
N LEU A 4 -15.18 -51.44 -23.39
CA LEU A 4 -14.40 -50.21 -23.53
C LEU A 4 -12.96 -50.58 -23.82
N ASN A 5 -12.44 -50.10 -24.95
CA ASN A 5 -11.05 -50.34 -25.35
C ASN A 5 -10.12 -49.68 -24.34
N THR A 6 -9.15 -50.43 -23.81
CA THR A 6 -8.19 -49.93 -22.81
C THR A 6 -7.49 -48.65 -23.27
N VAL A 7 -7.19 -48.55 -24.58
CA VAL A 7 -6.62 -47.34 -25.21
C VAL A 7 -7.56 -46.14 -25.11
N SER A 8 -8.86 -46.32 -25.33
CA SER A 8 -9.86 -45.24 -25.20
C SER A 8 -10.04 -44.79 -23.75
N ARG A 9 -9.88 -45.71 -22.78
CA ARG A 9 -9.87 -45.35 -21.36
C ARG A 9 -8.65 -44.51 -20.98
N ILE A 10 -7.47 -44.90 -21.47
CA ILE A 10 -6.23 -44.15 -21.24
C ILE A 10 -6.32 -42.77 -21.89
N PHE A 11 -6.85 -42.67 -23.11
CA PHE A 11 -7.09 -41.40 -23.78
C PHE A 11 -8.00 -40.46 -22.96
N ASN A 12 -9.09 -40.98 -22.41
CA ASN A 12 -10.01 -40.20 -21.58
C ASN A 12 -9.35 -39.72 -20.26
N ILE A 13 -8.47 -40.53 -19.66
CA ILE A 13 -7.73 -40.15 -18.45
C ILE A 13 -6.75 -39.01 -18.76
N ILE A 14 -6.02 -39.11 -19.88
CA ILE A 14 -5.09 -38.06 -20.34
C ILE A 14 -5.86 -36.75 -20.61
N LEU A 15 -7.02 -36.84 -21.28
CA LEU A 15 -7.87 -35.69 -21.55
C LEU A 15 -8.35 -35.00 -20.26
N PHE A 16 -8.72 -35.79 -19.24
CA PHE A 16 -9.13 -35.26 -17.94
C PHE A 16 -7.96 -34.57 -17.20
N LEU A 17 -6.75 -35.14 -17.27
CA LEU A 17 -5.57 -34.55 -16.65
C LEU A 17 -5.21 -33.18 -17.27
N ILE A 18 -5.33 -33.06 -18.61
CA ILE A 18 -5.13 -31.81 -19.34
C ILE A 18 -6.16 -30.76 -18.92
N LEU A 19 -7.42 -31.16 -18.72
CA LEU A 19 -8.48 -30.26 -18.27
C LEU A 19 -8.19 -29.66 -16.88
N ILE A 20 -7.69 -30.47 -15.94
CA ILE A 20 -7.31 -30.01 -14.59
C ILE A 20 -6.15 -29.00 -14.67
N LEU A 21 -5.13 -29.28 -15.49
CA LEU A 21 -4.01 -28.37 -15.70
C LEU A 21 -4.46 -27.03 -16.29
N LEU A 22 -5.44 -27.05 -17.20
CA LEU A 22 -6.00 -25.84 -17.79
C LEU A 22 -6.69 -24.96 -16.74
N VAL A 23 -7.51 -25.56 -15.87
CA VAL A 23 -8.21 -24.84 -14.79
C VAL A 23 -7.21 -24.21 -13.82
N PHE A 24 -6.15 -24.94 -13.44
CA PHE A 24 -5.11 -24.44 -12.55
C PHE A 24 -4.33 -23.27 -13.18
N TYR A 25 -4.04 -23.35 -14.47
CA TYR A 25 -3.40 -22.27 -15.23
C TYR A 25 -4.25 -21.00 -15.24
N PHE A 26 -5.56 -21.10 -15.47
CA PHE A 26 -6.45 -19.94 -15.42
C PHE A 26 -6.65 -19.39 -14.01
N HIS A 27 -6.66 -20.24 -12.98
CA HIS A 27 -6.77 -19.80 -11.58
C HIS A 27 -5.57 -18.95 -11.17
N ASN A 28 -4.35 -19.38 -11.51
CA ASN A 28 -3.13 -18.65 -11.13
C ASN A 28 -2.90 -17.38 -11.95
N ASN A 29 -3.45 -17.29 -13.16
CA ASN A 29 -3.31 -16.12 -14.02
C ASN A 29 -4.48 -15.13 -13.91
N SER A 30 -5.46 -15.37 -13.03
CA SER A 30 -6.62 -14.47 -12.85
C SER A 30 -6.34 -13.25 -11.99
N GLU A 31 -5.13 -13.08 -11.45
CA GLU A 31 -4.70 -11.81 -10.87
C GLU A 31 -3.93 -10.97 -11.90
N LYS A 32 -4.67 -10.11 -12.61
CA LYS A 32 -4.34 -8.72 -12.96
C LYS A 32 -5.21 -8.24 -14.12
N SER A 33 -6.49 -8.00 -13.83
CA SER A 33 -7.35 -7.18 -14.70
C SER A 33 -7.56 -5.81 -14.06
N ASN A 34 -6.61 -4.91 -14.28
CA ASN A 34 -6.80 -3.49 -14.04
C ASN A 34 -7.12 -2.84 -15.39
N ASN A 35 -8.38 -2.93 -15.79
CA ASN A 35 -8.93 -2.03 -16.78
C ASN A 35 -8.93 -0.63 -16.17
N THR A 36 -8.20 0.31 -16.77
CA THR A 36 -8.78 1.55 -17.32
C THR A 36 -7.66 2.43 -17.89
N SER A 37 -7.64 2.49 -19.22
CA SER A 37 -7.49 3.66 -20.08
C SER A 37 -6.62 4.84 -19.64
N LEU A 38 -5.63 5.12 -20.48
CA LEU A 38 -4.84 6.35 -20.52
C LEU A 38 -5.71 7.59 -20.75
N THR A 39 -6.25 8.16 -19.68
CA THR A 39 -6.52 9.59 -19.54
C THR A 39 -6.53 9.86 -18.04
N ASN A 40 -5.77 10.87 -17.59
CA ASN A 40 -5.68 11.43 -16.22
C ASN A 40 -4.28 11.32 -15.60
N LYS A 41 -3.31 12.01 -16.21
CA LYS A 41 -2.05 12.43 -15.56
C LYS A 41 -2.28 13.20 -14.24
N SER A 42 -3.51 13.65 -13.94
CA SER A 42 -3.90 14.27 -12.67
C SER A 42 -4.45 13.30 -11.60
N LEU A 43 -4.79 12.04 -11.92
CA LEU A 43 -5.30 11.08 -10.92
C LEU A 43 -4.16 10.35 -10.19
N ASN A 44 -2.97 10.27 -10.81
CA ASN A 44 -1.79 9.62 -10.23
C ASN A 44 -1.24 10.32 -8.97
N GLN A 45 -1.68 11.55 -8.67
CA GLN A 45 -1.32 12.23 -7.43
C GLN A 45 -2.24 11.85 -6.26
N LEU A 46 -3.43 11.30 -6.54
CA LEU A 46 -4.37 10.82 -5.53
C LEU A 46 -4.22 9.31 -5.26
N THR A 47 -3.61 8.54 -6.17
CA THR A 47 -3.38 7.10 -6.01
C THR A 47 -2.08 6.74 -5.28
N ASN A 48 -1.17 7.69 -5.03
CA ASN A 48 -0.01 7.51 -4.14
C ASN A 48 -0.40 7.59 -2.64
N LEU A 49 -1.64 7.21 -2.30
CA LEU A 49 -2.05 7.00 -0.92
C LEU A 49 -1.73 5.58 -0.44
N THR A 50 -1.26 4.70 -1.33
CA THR A 50 -0.72 3.37 -0.98
C THR A 50 0.61 3.43 -0.24
N ASP A 51 1.33 4.55 -0.31
CA ASP A 51 2.63 4.73 0.37
C ASP A 51 2.49 5.43 1.73
N LYS A 52 1.26 5.50 2.28
CA LYS A 52 1.03 6.11 3.60
C LYS A 52 1.11 5.06 4.69
N ASP A 53 2.03 5.27 5.61
CA ASP A 53 2.13 4.48 6.84
C ASP A 53 0.91 4.71 7.74
N LYS A 54 0.30 3.61 8.21
CA LYS A 54 -0.68 3.68 9.30
C LYS A 54 0.04 3.91 10.62
N VAL A 55 -0.31 5.00 11.30
CA VAL A 55 0.27 5.39 12.58
C VAL A 55 -0.82 5.72 13.58
N LYS A 56 -0.52 5.52 14.86
CA LYS A 56 -1.38 5.92 15.98
C LYS A 56 -0.87 7.24 16.55
N LEU A 57 -1.75 8.23 16.69
CA LEU A 57 -1.40 9.49 17.35
C LEU A 57 -1.20 9.25 18.85
N ILE A 58 -0.06 9.69 19.39
CA ILE A 58 0.23 9.62 20.83
C ILE A 58 -0.03 10.97 21.49
N LYS A 59 0.55 12.04 20.92
CA LYS A 59 0.55 13.36 21.53
C LYS A 59 0.70 14.47 20.50
N VAL A 60 0.03 15.59 20.73
CA VAL A 60 0.26 16.86 20.00
C VAL A 60 1.28 17.68 20.78
N ILE A 61 2.36 18.11 20.11
CA ILE A 61 3.43 18.90 20.74
C ILE A 61 3.21 20.40 20.48
N ASP A 62 2.97 20.75 19.22
CA ASP A 62 2.69 22.11 18.77
C ASP A 62 1.77 22.06 17.53
N GLY A 63 1.38 23.23 17.01
CA GLY A 63 0.43 23.33 15.89
C GLY A 63 0.87 22.60 14.60
N ASP A 64 2.17 22.40 14.39
CA ASP A 64 2.73 21.70 13.24
C ASP A 64 3.51 20.42 13.61
N THR A 65 3.53 20.02 14.88
CA THR A 65 4.40 18.93 15.35
C THR A 65 3.65 17.95 16.24
N ILE A 66 3.70 16.67 15.88
CA ILE A 66 3.01 15.57 16.58
C ILE A 66 3.95 14.40 16.87
N GLU A 67 3.62 13.61 17.88
CA GLU A 67 4.23 12.32 18.17
C GLU A 67 3.29 11.19 17.77
N VAL A 68 3.80 10.25 16.98
CA VAL A 68 3.05 9.12 16.44
C VAL A 68 3.79 7.81 16.66
N GLU A 69 3.04 6.73 16.78
CA GLU A 69 3.53 5.37 16.93
C GLU A 69 3.27 4.58 15.64
N LYS A 70 4.31 3.97 15.06
CA LYS A 70 4.15 3.11 13.88
C LYS A 70 3.89 1.66 14.32
N LEU A 71 2.71 1.15 13.97
CA LEU A 71 2.27 -0.19 14.34
C LEU A 71 3.12 -1.30 13.71
N GLU A 72 3.66 -1.05 12.51
CA GLU A 72 4.41 -2.04 11.74
C GLU A 72 5.89 -2.17 12.18
N ASN A 73 6.44 -1.18 12.89
CA ASN A 73 7.85 -1.13 13.26
C ASN A 73 8.05 -1.24 14.78
N ASN A 74 7.57 -2.34 15.39
CA ASN A 74 7.73 -2.60 16.82
C ASN A 74 7.28 -1.43 17.73
N TYR A 75 6.18 -0.76 17.39
CA TYR A 75 5.64 0.34 18.19
C TYR A 75 6.62 1.50 18.41
N LYS A 76 7.52 1.75 17.44
CA LYS A 76 8.47 2.85 17.53
C LYS A 76 7.75 4.20 17.46
N ILE A 77 8.14 5.11 18.36
CA ILE A 77 7.63 6.47 18.45
C ILE A 77 8.46 7.40 17.54
N PHE A 78 7.77 8.22 16.75
CA PHE A 78 8.36 9.22 15.86
C PHE A 78 7.78 10.59 16.17
N LYS A 79 8.65 11.60 16.16
CA LYS A 79 8.25 13.01 16.16
C LYS A 79 8.20 13.51 14.73
N VAL A 80 7.01 13.93 14.29
CA VAL A 80 6.72 14.31 12.90
C VAL A 80 6.34 15.78 12.85
N ARG A 81 6.95 16.53 11.91
CA ARG A 81 6.60 17.91 11.60
C ARG A 81 5.83 17.96 10.28
N LEU A 82 4.74 18.71 10.26
CA LEU A 82 3.91 18.91 9.08
C LEU A 82 4.67 19.75 8.05
N ILE A 83 4.71 19.26 6.82
CA ILE A 83 5.36 19.96 5.69
C ILE A 83 4.46 21.10 5.19
N GLY A 84 5.07 22.23 4.82
CA GLY A 84 4.36 23.37 4.24
C GLY A 84 3.49 24.18 5.22
N ILE A 85 3.55 23.86 6.51
CA ILE A 85 2.86 24.59 7.58
C ILE A 85 3.92 25.09 8.57
N ASP A 86 3.82 26.36 8.93
CA ASP A 86 4.65 26.94 9.97
C ASP A 86 3.76 27.63 11.00
N THR A 87 3.76 27.10 12.22
CA THR A 87 2.92 27.64 13.30
C THR A 87 3.73 28.48 14.28
N PRO A 88 3.12 29.50 14.91
CA PRO A 88 3.73 30.16 16.06
C PRO A 88 4.15 29.13 17.10
N GLU A 89 5.38 29.23 17.58
CA GLU A 89 5.92 28.25 18.53
C GLU A 89 5.48 28.62 19.95
N SER A 90 4.90 27.65 20.65
CA SER A 90 4.34 27.90 21.99
C SER A 90 5.42 27.90 23.10
N TYR A 91 6.59 27.32 22.83
CA TYR A 91 7.68 27.15 23.81
C TYR A 91 9.02 27.64 23.29
N LYS A 92 9.90 28.07 24.20
CA LYS A 92 11.28 28.44 23.87
C LYS A 92 12.04 27.22 23.34
N ASN A 93 12.33 27.24 22.04
CA ASN A 93 13.15 26.25 21.38
C ASN A 93 14.15 26.91 20.41
N ARG A 94 15.01 26.10 19.81
CA ARG A 94 16.01 26.59 18.85
C ARG A 94 15.38 27.21 17.59
N LYS A 95 14.16 26.81 17.21
CA LYS A 95 13.46 27.38 16.06
C LYS A 95 13.01 28.80 16.38
N LEU A 96 12.30 29.01 17.49
CA LEU A 96 11.88 30.32 17.95
C LEU A 96 13.06 31.30 18.07
N GLN A 97 14.21 30.85 18.60
CA GLN A 97 15.41 31.68 18.67
C GLN A 97 15.95 32.09 17.29
N ARG A 98 15.90 31.20 16.30
CA ARG A 98 16.31 31.50 14.92
C ARG A 98 15.33 32.49 14.27
N ASP A 99 14.05 32.35 14.54
CA ASP A 99 13.02 33.19 13.92
C ASP A 99 13.08 34.62 14.49
N ILE A 100 13.20 34.77 15.82
CA ILE A 100 13.45 36.07 16.47
C ILE A 100 14.70 36.75 15.89
N LYS A 101 15.77 35.99 15.63
CA LYS A 101 17.02 36.55 15.08
C LYS A 101 16.88 37.04 13.63
N LYS A 102 15.96 36.47 12.84
CA LYS A 102 15.72 36.93 11.46
C LYS A 102 14.91 38.23 11.41
N GLU A 103 14.18 38.53 12.46
CA GLU A 103 13.32 39.72 12.57
C GLU A 103 14.06 40.95 13.15
N GLN A 104 15.32 40.78 13.60
CA GLN A 104 16.22 41.85 14.06
C GLN A 104 17.14 42.33 12.94
#